data_AF-A0A245ZHG7-F1
#
_entry.id   AF-A0A245ZHG7-F1
#
_cell.length_a   1.000
_cell.length_b   1.000
_cell.length_c   1.000
_cell.angle_alpha   90.00
_cell.angle_beta   90.00
_cell.angle_gamma   90.00
#
_symmetry.space_group_name_H-M   'P 1'
#
loop_
_entity.id
_entity.type
_entity.pdbx_description
1 polymer ?
#
loop_
_entity_poly.entity_id
_entity_poly.type
_entity_poly.pdbx_seq_one_letter_code
_entity_poly.pdbx_strand_id
1 'polypeptide(L)'
;MTQRGKDWCILQTSPGRTVAVAAQLTSDGLDVWTPTRTIRVPAPGQRRQLHMGQRRKMIEVQRPILPMIIFAREQHLAELAQRARLAGCPFSIFTFAGAAPMIAEQDVAGLREAEHQADIAIQAERDAVTREDARRARADMLRSERAKRKSLRQERKTFAPGAEVIVPDMPALAGAVGRIVQGDGTTALINFGGTLTMKVEAWRVVPVGVEQMQPAFGAAA
;
A
#
# COMPACT_ATOMS: atom_id res chain seq x y z
N MET A 1 -36.70 16.06 -31.04
CA MET A 1 -36.97 14.88 -30.20
C MET A 1 -36.12 15.00 -28.94
N THR A 2 -36.70 15.52 -27.86
CA THR A 2 -36.05 15.60 -26.54
C THR A 2 -35.91 14.18 -26.01
N GLN A 3 -34.69 13.72 -25.73
CA GLN A 3 -34.44 12.40 -25.16
C GLN A 3 -34.92 12.39 -23.70
N ARG A 4 -36.22 12.15 -23.50
CA ARG A 4 -36.83 12.00 -22.16
C ARG A 4 -36.07 10.95 -21.35
N GLY A 5 -35.82 11.23 -20.08
CA GLY A 5 -35.19 10.29 -19.14
C GLY A 5 -33.67 10.36 -19.05
N LYS A 6 -33.00 11.23 -19.80
CA LYS A 6 -31.55 11.50 -19.63
C LYS A 6 -31.25 12.73 -18.78
N ASP A 7 -32.26 13.52 -18.46
CA ASP A 7 -32.05 14.74 -17.68
C ASP A 7 -31.98 14.42 -16.18
N TRP A 8 -31.31 15.32 -15.46
CA TRP A 8 -31.11 15.26 -14.02
C TRP A 8 -31.97 16.31 -13.33
N CYS A 9 -32.50 15.97 -12.16
CA CYS A 9 -33.05 16.92 -11.20
C CYS A 9 -32.13 17.02 -9.97
N ILE A 10 -32.21 18.13 -9.24
CA ILE A 10 -31.40 18.35 -8.04
C ILE A 10 -32.21 18.03 -6.79
N LEU A 11 -31.61 17.24 -5.91
CA LEU A 11 -32.03 17.06 -4.52
C LEU A 11 -31.08 17.84 -3.59
N GLN A 12 -31.64 18.44 -2.55
CA GLN A 12 -30.92 19.12 -1.49
C GLN A 12 -30.88 18.26 -0.23
N THR A 13 -29.72 18.16 0.42
CA THR A 13 -29.56 17.43 1.70
C THR A 13 -28.88 18.29 2.75
N SER A 14 -28.81 17.80 3.98
CA SER A 14 -27.89 18.38 4.97
C SER A 14 -26.42 18.09 4.57
N PRO A 15 -25.48 19.02 4.87
CA PRO A 15 -24.11 18.98 4.32
C PRO A 15 -23.31 17.74 4.74
N GLY A 16 -23.57 17.18 5.93
CA GLY A 16 -22.90 15.98 6.43
C GLY A 16 -23.49 14.65 5.94
N ARG A 17 -24.64 14.67 5.26
CA ARG A 17 -25.38 13.45 4.88
C ARG A 17 -25.42 13.17 3.39
N THR A 18 -24.96 14.10 2.55
CA THR A 18 -25.01 14.01 1.07
C THR A 18 -24.63 12.62 0.52
N VAL A 19 -23.44 12.11 0.87
CA VAL A 19 -22.94 10.81 0.38
C VAL A 19 -23.77 9.65 0.92
N ALA A 20 -24.15 9.68 2.20
CA ALA A 20 -24.94 8.62 2.83
C ALA A 20 -26.37 8.55 2.26
N VAL A 21 -26.99 9.70 2.00
CA VAL A 21 -28.32 9.79 1.39
C VAL A 21 -28.27 9.34 -0.06
N ALA A 22 -27.26 9.75 -0.83
CA ALA A 22 -27.08 9.27 -2.19
C ALA A 22 -26.92 7.73 -2.23
N ALA A 23 -26.06 7.17 -1.38
CA ALA A 23 -25.87 5.72 -1.29
C ALA A 23 -27.16 4.98 -0.90
N GLN A 24 -27.96 5.53 0.03
CA GLN A 24 -29.24 4.97 0.42
C GLN A 24 -30.24 4.97 -0.76
N LEU A 25 -30.37 6.09 -1.48
CA LEU A 25 -31.25 6.19 -2.64
C LEU A 25 -30.81 5.24 -3.77
N THR A 26 -29.51 5.11 -4.00
CA THR A 26 -28.98 4.10 -4.94
C THR A 26 -29.32 2.68 -4.50
N SER A 27 -29.19 2.35 -3.20
CA SER A 27 -29.57 1.02 -2.69
C SER A 27 -31.06 0.73 -2.79
N ASP A 28 -31.89 1.78 -2.80
CA ASP A 28 -33.34 1.68 -3.03
C ASP A 28 -33.69 1.51 -4.53
N GLY A 29 -32.69 1.43 -5.42
CA GLY A 29 -32.88 1.22 -6.86
C GLY A 29 -33.08 2.52 -7.66
N LEU A 30 -32.84 3.68 -7.07
CA LEU A 30 -32.95 4.97 -7.75
C LEU A 30 -31.63 5.33 -8.44
N ASP A 31 -31.68 5.75 -9.71
CA ASP A 31 -30.51 6.29 -10.40
C ASP A 31 -30.22 7.70 -9.90
N VAL A 32 -29.31 7.77 -8.92
CA VAL A 32 -28.83 9.00 -8.30
C VAL A 32 -27.30 9.03 -8.31
N TRP A 33 -26.76 10.23 -8.38
CA TRP A 33 -25.33 10.48 -8.37
C TRP A 33 -25.01 11.78 -7.64
N THR A 34 -23.95 11.77 -6.85
CA THR A 34 -23.34 12.98 -6.29
C THR A 34 -21.87 12.95 -6.66
N PRO A 35 -21.28 14.04 -7.17
CA PRO A 35 -19.85 14.07 -7.43
C PRO A 35 -19.10 13.93 -6.11
N THR A 36 -18.23 12.93 -6.01
CA THR A 36 -17.44 12.65 -4.82
C THR A 36 -15.94 12.76 -5.08
N ARG A 37 -15.19 12.96 -4.00
CA ARG A 37 -13.73 12.82 -3.99
C ARG A 37 -13.30 12.06 -2.75
N THR A 38 -12.29 11.23 -2.91
CA THR A 38 -11.64 10.58 -1.76
C THR A 38 -10.62 11.54 -1.16
N ILE A 39 -10.59 11.68 0.16
CA ILE A 39 -9.57 12.46 0.88
C ILE A 39 -8.98 11.65 2.03
N ARG A 40 -7.71 11.89 2.35
CA ARG A 40 -7.07 11.30 3.53
C ARG A 40 -7.27 12.21 4.74
N VAL A 41 -7.90 11.68 5.78
CA VAL A 41 -8.13 12.38 7.04
C VAL A 41 -7.58 11.59 8.22
N PRO A 42 -7.21 12.24 9.33
CA PRO A 42 -6.86 11.52 10.56
C PRO A 42 -8.04 10.67 11.03
N ALA A 43 -7.82 9.40 11.37
CA ALA A 43 -8.89 8.59 11.92
C ALA A 43 -9.38 9.18 13.25
N PRO A 44 -10.70 9.12 13.53
CA PRO A 44 -11.25 9.62 14.78
C PRO A 44 -10.71 8.82 15.99
N GLY A 45 -10.73 9.44 17.18
CA GLY A 45 -10.38 8.75 18.43
C GLY A 45 -8.88 8.60 18.76
N GLN A 46 -7.97 9.21 18.01
CA GLN A 46 -6.52 8.99 18.16
C GLN A 46 -5.82 9.76 19.29
N ARG A 47 -6.55 10.43 20.18
CA ARG A 47 -5.93 11.23 21.26
C ARG A 47 -4.96 10.42 22.12
N ARG A 48 -5.31 9.17 22.47
CA ARG A 48 -4.47 8.30 23.29
C ARG A 48 -3.21 7.82 22.55
N GLN A 49 -3.34 7.45 21.28
CA GLN A 49 -2.20 7.01 20.46
C GLN A 49 -1.17 8.14 20.29
N LEU A 50 -1.64 9.36 20.05
CA LEU A 50 -0.78 10.54 19.95
C LEU A 50 -0.01 10.83 21.24
N HIS A 51 -0.65 10.69 22.41
CA HIS A 51 0.04 10.83 23.70
C HIS A 51 1.14 9.77 23.91
N MET A 52 0.98 8.58 23.33
CA MET A 52 1.97 7.50 23.36
C MET A 52 3.08 7.67 22.30
N GLY A 53 3.17 8.83 21.64
CA GLY A 53 4.15 9.08 20.59
C GLY A 53 3.90 8.31 19.29
N GLN A 54 2.73 7.67 19.13
CA GLN A 54 2.41 6.94 17.91
C GLN A 54 2.02 7.92 16.79
N ARG A 55 2.34 7.54 15.55
CA ARG A 55 1.99 8.32 14.35
C ARG A 55 0.48 8.32 14.12
N ARG A 56 -0.05 9.42 13.57
CA ARG A 56 -1.46 9.51 13.18
C ARG A 56 -1.79 8.47 12.13
N LYS A 57 -2.78 7.62 12.39
CA LYS A 57 -3.34 6.73 11.37
C LYS A 57 -4.26 7.57 10.47
N MET A 58 -3.90 7.68 9.19
CA MET A 58 -4.73 8.33 8.19
C MET A 58 -5.70 7.31 7.61
N ILE A 59 -6.94 7.72 7.38
CA ILE A 59 -7.97 6.93 6.69
C ILE A 59 -8.45 7.68 5.45
N GLU A 60 -8.83 6.94 4.42
CA GLU A 60 -9.46 7.49 3.24
C GLU A 60 -10.97 7.58 3.48
N VAL A 61 -11.54 8.75 3.20
CA VAL A 61 -12.96 9.03 3.38
C VAL A 61 -13.48 9.72 2.13
N GLN A 62 -14.61 9.24 1.60
CA GLN A 62 -15.32 9.92 0.52
C GLN A 62 -16.02 11.17 1.05
N ARG A 63 -15.87 12.27 0.34
CA ARG A 63 -16.54 13.55 0.59
C ARG A 63 -17.21 14.04 -0.69
N PRO A 64 -18.36 14.70 -0.59
CA PRO A 64 -18.97 15.31 -1.75
C PRO A 64 -18.09 16.47 -2.25
N ILE A 65 -17.93 16.60 -3.57
CA ILE A 65 -17.33 17.78 -4.20
C ILE A 65 -18.30 18.96 -4.05
N LEU A 66 -19.59 18.70 -4.28
CA LEU A 66 -20.68 19.65 -4.05
C LEU A 66 -21.49 19.21 -2.82
N PRO A 67 -21.23 19.76 -1.63
CA PRO A 67 -22.00 19.42 -0.45
C PRO A 67 -23.47 19.83 -0.63
N MET A 68 -24.38 19.05 -0.03
CA MET A 68 -25.83 19.27 -0.06
C MET A 68 -26.51 19.03 -1.41
N ILE A 69 -25.79 18.63 -2.47
CA ILE A 69 -26.36 18.45 -3.81
C ILE A 69 -26.28 16.98 -4.21
N ILE A 70 -27.40 16.41 -4.63
CA ILE A 70 -27.48 15.10 -5.27
C ILE A 70 -28.24 15.27 -6.58
N PHE A 71 -27.74 14.67 -7.65
CA PHE A 71 -28.43 14.58 -8.93
C PHE A 71 -29.21 13.28 -8.98
N ALA A 72 -30.48 13.34 -9.38
CA ALA A 72 -31.31 12.17 -9.60
C ALA A 72 -31.88 12.20 -11.01
N ARG A 73 -32.06 11.05 -11.66
CA ARG A 73 -32.68 11.02 -12.99
C ARG A 73 -34.12 11.53 -12.95
N GLU A 74 -34.51 12.25 -14.00
CA GLU A 74 -35.87 12.76 -14.22
C GLU A 74 -36.94 11.67 -14.04
N GLN A 75 -36.66 10.44 -14.51
CA GLN A 75 -37.61 9.31 -14.43
C GLN A 75 -38.03 8.95 -13.00
N HIS A 76 -37.22 9.30 -12.00
CA HIS A 76 -37.51 9.06 -10.58
C HIS A 76 -38.16 10.27 -9.88
N LEU A 77 -38.38 11.40 -10.57
CA LEU A 77 -38.84 12.64 -9.97
C LEU A 77 -40.18 12.48 -9.23
N ALA A 78 -41.14 11.76 -9.81
CA ALA A 78 -42.45 11.55 -9.22
C ALA A 78 -42.37 10.76 -7.89
N GLU A 79 -41.56 9.68 -7.88
CA GLU A 79 -41.34 8.87 -6.69
C GLU A 79 -40.58 9.65 -5.61
N LEU A 80 -39.53 10.38 -5.99
CA LEU A 80 -38.78 11.25 -5.10
C LEU A 80 -39.66 12.35 -4.50
N ALA A 81 -40.59 12.92 -5.27
CA ALA A 81 -41.53 13.93 -4.80
C ALA A 81 -42.53 13.34 -3.77
N GLN A 82 -42.96 12.10 -3.97
CA GLN A 82 -43.78 11.39 -2.99
C GLN A 82 -43.01 11.13 -1.69
N ARG A 83 -41.77 10.64 -1.79
CA ARG A 83 -40.90 10.38 -0.62
C ARG A 83 -40.56 11.67 0.14
N ALA A 84 -40.30 12.77 -0.57
CA ALA A 84 -39.98 14.07 0.04
C ALA A 84 -41.12 14.66 0.89
N ARG A 85 -42.38 14.22 0.69
CA ARG A 85 -43.53 14.62 1.52
C ARG A 85 -43.62 13.85 2.84
N LEU A 86 -42.89 12.74 2.99
CA LEU A 86 -42.88 11.97 4.22
C LEU A 86 -42.11 12.74 5.31
N ALA A 87 -42.64 12.71 6.53
CA ALA A 87 -42.00 13.36 7.67
C ALA A 87 -40.61 12.76 7.93
N GLY A 88 -39.60 13.63 8.10
CA GLY A 88 -38.22 13.23 8.40
C GLY A 88 -37.40 12.76 7.19
N CYS A 89 -37.89 13.00 5.96
CA CYS A 89 -37.10 12.72 4.75
C CYS A 89 -35.75 13.45 4.80
N PRO A 90 -34.61 12.77 4.54
CA PRO A 90 -33.29 13.37 4.68
C PRO A 90 -32.89 14.30 3.52
N PHE A 91 -33.80 14.53 2.56
CA PHE A 91 -33.62 15.39 1.41
C PHE A 91 -34.90 16.14 1.04
N SER A 92 -34.75 17.21 0.25
CA SER A 92 -35.83 17.94 -0.43
C SER A 92 -35.51 18.07 -1.92
N ILE A 93 -36.52 18.27 -2.77
CA ILE A 93 -36.31 18.56 -4.19
C ILE A 93 -36.01 20.06 -4.33
N PHE A 94 -34.93 20.40 -5.02
CA PHE A 94 -34.64 21.79 -5.34
C PHE A 94 -35.68 22.30 -6.35
N THR A 95 -36.34 23.40 -6.01
CA THR A 95 -37.33 24.03 -6.87
C THR A 95 -36.95 25.48 -7.13
N PHE A 96 -37.12 25.90 -8.38
CA PHE A 96 -36.91 27.27 -8.83
C PHE A 96 -38.14 27.70 -9.63
N ALA A 97 -38.74 28.83 -9.26
CA ALA A 97 -39.99 29.30 -9.85
C ALA A 97 -41.14 28.25 -9.84
N GLY A 98 -41.21 27.43 -8.78
CA GLY A 98 -42.25 26.42 -8.60
C GLY A 98 -42.06 25.11 -9.38
N ALA A 99 -40.97 24.97 -10.14
CA ALA A 99 -40.62 23.75 -10.86
C ALA A 99 -39.22 23.24 -10.48
N ALA A 100 -39.00 21.92 -10.61
CA ALA A 100 -37.65 21.36 -10.49
C ALA A 100 -36.88 21.65 -11.79
N PRO A 101 -35.69 22.28 -11.73
CA PRO A 101 -34.89 22.50 -12.94
C PRO A 101 -34.39 21.16 -13.49
N MET A 102 -34.50 20.98 -14.80
CA MET A 102 -33.96 19.84 -15.54
C MET A 102 -32.58 20.21 -16.07
N ILE A 103 -31.59 19.39 -15.77
CA ILE A 103 -30.18 19.58 -16.13
C ILE A 103 -29.79 18.51 -17.12
N ALA A 104 -29.28 18.89 -18.28
CA ALA A 104 -28.88 17.92 -19.28
C ALA A 104 -27.63 17.16 -18.83
N GLU A 105 -27.46 15.92 -19.30
CA GLU A 105 -26.26 15.11 -19.02
C GLU A 105 -24.96 15.85 -19.35
N GLN A 106 -24.95 16.64 -20.43
CA GLN A 106 -23.78 17.41 -20.84
C GLN A 106 -23.40 18.53 -19.86
N ASP A 107 -24.36 19.07 -19.11
CA ASP A 107 -24.12 20.17 -18.16
C ASP A 107 -23.42 19.64 -16.89
N VAL A 108 -23.55 18.34 -16.59
CA VAL A 108 -22.83 17.70 -15.48
C VAL A 108 -21.49 17.09 -15.90
N ALA A 109 -21.12 17.16 -17.18
CA ALA A 109 -19.86 16.58 -17.69
C ALA A 109 -18.63 17.17 -16.98
N GLY A 110 -18.63 18.48 -16.69
CA GLY A 110 -17.53 19.11 -15.95
C GLY A 110 -17.37 18.59 -14.52
N LEU A 111 -18.47 18.19 -13.87
CA LEU A 111 -18.44 17.58 -12.53
C LEU A 111 -17.95 16.14 -12.57
N ARG A 112 -18.29 15.38 -13.63
CA ARG A 112 -17.74 14.04 -13.88
C ARG A 112 -16.23 14.08 -14.09
N GLU A 113 -15.74 15.05 -14.87
CA GLU A 113 -14.31 15.25 -15.06
C GLU A 113 -13.62 15.61 -13.74
N ALA A 114 -14.22 16.49 -12.93
CA ALA A 114 -13.68 16.84 -11.63
C ALA A 114 -13.58 15.63 -10.66
N GLU A 115 -14.57 14.74 -10.68
CA GLU A 115 -14.56 13.46 -9.95
C GLU A 115 -13.42 12.56 -10.46
N HIS A 116 -13.30 12.40 -11.78
CA HIS A 116 -12.24 11.60 -12.39
C HIS A 116 -10.83 12.11 -12.03
N GLN A 117 -10.61 13.42 -12.11
CA GLN A 117 -9.33 14.04 -11.73
C GLN A 117 -9.01 13.83 -10.24
N ALA A 118 -10.03 13.86 -9.37
CA ALA A 118 -9.85 13.58 -7.95
C ALA A 118 -9.43 12.12 -7.70
N ASP A 119 -10.00 11.18 -8.45
CA ASP A 119 -9.63 9.76 -8.37
C ASP A 119 -8.19 9.51 -8.86
N ILE A 120 -7.80 10.13 -9.98
CA ILE A 120 -6.42 10.09 -10.48
C ILE A 120 -5.45 10.61 -9.41
N ALA A 121 -5.76 11.74 -8.78
CA ALA A 121 -4.89 12.35 -7.77
C ALA A 121 -4.67 11.42 -6.56
N ILE A 122 -5.74 10.78 -6.06
CA ILE A 122 -5.64 9.84 -4.93
C ILE A 122 -4.89 8.58 -5.32
N GLN A 123 -5.09 8.07 -6.54
CA GLN A 123 -4.35 6.90 -7.00
C GLN A 123 -2.85 7.22 -7.14
N ALA A 124 -2.50 8.40 -7.65
CA ALA A 124 -1.10 8.84 -7.73
C ALA A 124 -0.45 8.96 -6.34
N GLU A 125 -1.20 9.43 -5.33
CA GLU A 125 -0.72 9.48 -3.95
C GLU A 125 -0.48 8.07 -3.38
N ARG A 126 -1.40 7.13 -3.60
CA ARG A 126 -1.25 5.72 -3.17
C ARG A 126 0.00 5.10 -3.79
N ASP A 127 0.18 5.26 -5.10
CA ASP A 127 1.32 4.72 -5.82
C ASP A 127 2.65 5.32 -5.32
N ALA A 128 2.66 6.62 -4.99
CA ALA A 128 3.84 7.27 -4.41
C ALA A 128 4.21 6.68 -3.03
N VAL A 129 3.22 6.47 -2.16
CA VAL A 129 3.43 5.84 -0.84
C VAL A 129 4.00 4.43 -1.00
N THR A 130 3.42 3.61 -1.89
CA THR A 130 3.92 2.25 -2.15
C THR A 130 5.36 2.25 -2.66
N ARG A 131 5.75 3.21 -3.51
CA ARG A 131 7.14 3.34 -3.99
C ARG A 131 8.11 3.74 -2.87
N GLU A 132 7.71 4.64 -1.99
CA GLU A 132 8.54 5.02 -0.84
C GLU A 132 8.73 3.85 0.12
N ASP A 133 7.67 3.11 0.42
CA ASP A 133 7.72 1.95 1.30
C ASP A 133 8.58 0.84 0.68
N ALA A 134 8.46 0.59 -0.63
CA ALA A 134 9.34 -0.33 -1.35
C ALA A 134 10.81 0.11 -1.30
N ARG A 135 11.11 1.42 -1.40
CA ARG A 135 12.46 1.95 -1.25
C ARG A 135 13.01 1.76 0.16
N ARG A 136 12.19 2.01 1.20
CA ARG A 136 12.56 1.79 2.59
C ARG A 136 12.85 0.32 2.87
N ALA A 137 11.95 -0.58 2.45
CA ALA A 137 12.12 -2.01 2.62
C ALA A 137 13.42 -2.52 1.98
N ARG A 138 13.74 -2.06 0.75
CA ARG A 138 15.02 -2.39 0.09
C ARG A 138 16.23 -1.85 0.86
N ALA A 139 16.17 -0.63 1.35
CA ALA A 139 17.25 -0.04 2.15
C ALA A 139 17.49 -0.82 3.44
N ASP A 140 16.42 -1.25 4.12
CA ASP A 140 16.51 -2.02 5.35
C ASP A 140 17.02 -3.44 5.12
N MET A 141 16.64 -4.10 4.02
CA MET A 141 17.24 -5.38 3.60
C MET A 141 18.75 -5.23 3.35
N LEU A 142 19.17 -4.18 2.62
CA LEU A 142 20.60 -3.95 2.37
C LEU A 142 21.36 -3.64 3.66
N ARG A 143 20.75 -2.93 4.61
CA ARG A 143 21.34 -2.66 5.93
C ARG A 143 21.49 -3.93 6.76
N SER A 144 20.46 -4.77 6.82
CA SER A 144 20.51 -6.03 7.56
C SER A 144 21.51 -7.00 6.96
N GLU A 145 21.59 -7.07 5.62
CA GLU A 145 22.59 -7.88 4.93
C GLU A 145 24.01 -7.36 5.18
N ARG A 146 24.24 -6.04 5.10
CA ARG A 146 25.55 -5.45 5.45
C ARG A 146 25.92 -5.70 6.90
N ALA A 147 24.97 -5.60 7.83
CA ALA A 147 25.19 -5.90 9.23
C ALA A 147 25.57 -7.38 9.44
N LYS A 148 24.87 -8.30 8.77
CA LYS A 148 25.19 -9.74 8.78
C LYS A 148 26.58 -10.03 8.22
N ARG A 149 26.93 -9.43 7.06
CA ARG A 149 28.28 -9.58 6.49
C ARG A 149 29.35 -9.00 7.41
N LYS A 150 29.06 -7.87 8.07
CA LYS A 150 29.97 -7.26 9.05
C LYS A 150 30.17 -8.15 10.28
N SER A 151 29.10 -8.75 10.81
CA SER A 151 29.20 -9.65 11.96
C SER A 151 29.97 -10.92 11.62
N LEU A 152 29.71 -11.53 10.45
CA LEU A 152 30.47 -12.71 9.98
C LEU A 152 31.96 -12.40 9.83
N ARG A 153 32.32 -11.22 9.32
CA ARG A 153 33.72 -10.79 9.21
C ARG A 153 34.43 -10.59 10.56
N GLN A 154 33.67 -10.33 11.62
CA GLN A 154 34.22 -10.20 12.98
C GLN A 154 34.40 -11.56 13.67
N GLU A 155 33.78 -12.63 13.15
CA GLU A 155 33.94 -13.98 13.66
C GLU A 155 35.38 -14.46 13.38
N ARG A 156 36.14 -14.67 14.46
CA ARG A 156 37.48 -15.23 14.38
C ARG A 156 37.39 -16.74 14.43
N LYS A 157 37.91 -17.42 13.41
CA LYS A 157 38.03 -18.88 13.40
C LYS A 157 39.49 -19.27 13.50
N THR A 158 39.80 -20.14 14.45
CA THR A 158 41.14 -20.72 14.57
C THR A 158 41.20 -21.95 13.68
N PHE A 159 42.19 -22.00 12.80
CA PHE A 159 42.41 -23.14 11.92
C PHE A 159 43.76 -23.77 12.20
N ALA A 160 43.80 -25.10 12.26
CA ALA A 160 45.06 -25.84 12.33
C ALA A 160 45.75 -25.84 10.95
N PRO A 161 47.05 -25.51 10.84
CA PRO A 161 47.80 -25.70 9.60
C PRO A 161 47.72 -27.16 9.15
N GLY A 162 47.53 -27.37 7.85
CA GLY A 162 47.36 -28.69 7.26
C GLY A 162 45.92 -29.23 7.25
N ALA A 163 44.96 -28.56 7.89
CA ALA A 163 43.55 -28.96 7.86
C ALA A 163 42.93 -28.78 6.46
N GLU A 164 42.08 -29.72 6.05
CA GLU A 164 41.31 -29.63 4.82
C GLU A 164 40.02 -28.86 5.04
N VAL A 165 39.71 -27.96 4.10
CA VAL A 165 38.59 -27.02 4.20
C VAL A 165 37.90 -26.83 2.86
N ILE A 166 36.60 -26.53 2.89
CA ILE A 166 35.76 -26.19 1.75
C ILE A 166 35.44 -24.69 1.79
N VAL A 167 35.37 -24.07 0.61
CA VAL A 167 34.88 -22.69 0.43
C VAL A 167 33.54 -22.72 -0.32
N PRO A 168 32.39 -22.75 0.37
CA PRO A 168 31.08 -22.84 -0.28
C PRO A 168 30.67 -21.53 -0.99
N ASP A 169 31.02 -20.38 -0.42
CA ASP A 169 30.44 -19.08 -0.80
C ASP A 169 31.37 -18.19 -1.66
N MET A 170 32.20 -18.80 -2.52
CA MET A 170 33.08 -18.07 -3.44
C MET A 170 32.73 -18.41 -4.89
N PRO A 171 32.23 -17.46 -5.71
CA PRO A 171 31.71 -17.77 -7.05
C PRO A 171 32.66 -18.54 -7.96
N ALA A 172 33.97 -18.32 -7.84
CA ALA A 172 34.99 -18.98 -8.66
C ALA A 172 35.47 -20.33 -8.10
N LEU A 173 35.20 -20.63 -6.83
CA LEU A 173 35.75 -21.80 -6.10
C LEU A 173 34.71 -22.48 -5.22
N ALA A 174 33.42 -22.30 -5.53
CA ALA A 174 32.33 -22.84 -4.74
C ALA A 174 32.45 -24.37 -4.67
N GLY A 175 32.61 -24.90 -3.46
CA GLY A 175 32.80 -26.34 -3.23
C GLY A 175 34.23 -26.84 -3.45
N ALA A 176 35.19 -25.97 -3.77
CA ALA A 176 36.59 -26.37 -3.87
C ALA A 176 37.13 -26.75 -2.48
N VAL A 177 37.81 -27.89 -2.44
CA VAL A 177 38.54 -28.37 -1.26
C VAL A 177 39.98 -27.87 -1.34
N GLY A 178 40.49 -27.31 -0.26
CA GLY A 178 41.87 -26.89 -0.14
C GLY A 178 42.44 -27.20 1.23
N ARG A 179 43.75 -27.05 1.37
CA ARG A 179 44.46 -27.27 2.64
C ARG A 179 44.97 -25.95 3.19
N ILE A 180 44.79 -25.73 4.49
CA ILE A 180 45.22 -24.50 5.16
C ILE A 180 46.74 -24.49 5.30
N VAL A 181 47.37 -23.44 4.77
CA VAL A 181 48.81 -23.19 4.90
C VAL A 181 49.08 -22.36 6.15
N GLN A 182 48.29 -21.30 6.34
CA GLN A 182 48.42 -20.36 7.45
C GLN A 182 47.08 -19.68 7.74
N GLY A 183 46.78 -19.39 9.02
CA GLY A 183 45.59 -18.63 9.42
C GLY A 183 45.95 -17.48 10.36
N ASP A 184 45.31 -16.33 10.18
CA ASP A 184 45.44 -15.15 11.06
C ASP A 184 44.17 -14.87 11.90
N GLY A 185 43.25 -15.85 11.94
CA GLY A 185 41.97 -15.78 12.65
C GLY A 185 40.86 -15.11 11.84
N THR A 186 41.17 -14.09 11.03
CA THR A 186 40.19 -13.38 10.18
C THR A 186 40.22 -13.85 8.73
N THR A 187 41.34 -14.42 8.31
CA THR A 187 41.59 -14.97 6.99
C THR A 187 42.46 -16.22 7.11
N ALA A 188 42.38 -17.08 6.09
CA ALA A 188 43.21 -18.27 5.93
C ALA A 188 43.83 -18.25 4.54
N LEU A 189 45.13 -18.55 4.46
CA LEU A 189 45.82 -18.85 3.22
C LEU A 189 45.60 -20.33 2.89
N ILE A 190 44.86 -20.59 1.82
CA ILE A 190 44.45 -21.95 1.42
C ILE A 190 45.16 -22.32 0.12
N ASN A 191 45.72 -23.53 0.08
CA ASN A 191 46.23 -24.15 -1.14
C ASN A 191 45.16 -25.08 -1.72
N PHE A 192 44.67 -24.78 -2.92
CA PHE A 192 43.66 -25.57 -3.63
C PHE A 192 44.26 -26.67 -4.53
N GLY A 193 45.57 -26.92 -4.40
CA GLY A 193 46.32 -27.85 -5.24
C GLY A 193 47.22 -27.13 -6.25
N GLY A 194 48.32 -27.78 -6.62
CA GLY A 194 49.32 -27.22 -7.53
C GLY A 194 49.96 -25.94 -6.98
N THR A 195 49.97 -24.87 -7.79
CA THR A 195 50.53 -23.55 -7.44
C THR A 195 49.48 -22.55 -6.96
N LEU A 196 48.19 -22.92 -6.91
CA LEU A 196 47.11 -22.00 -6.58
C LEU A 196 46.95 -21.86 -5.05
N THR A 197 47.57 -20.81 -4.51
CA THR A 197 47.34 -20.36 -3.14
C THR A 197 46.55 -19.06 -3.14
N MET A 198 45.55 -18.98 -2.26
CA MET A 198 44.71 -17.78 -2.16
C MET A 198 44.35 -17.49 -0.72
N LYS A 199 44.32 -16.20 -0.39
CA LYS A 199 43.86 -15.69 0.91
C LYS A 199 42.33 -15.59 0.90
N VAL A 200 41.67 -16.34 1.78
CA VAL A 200 40.21 -16.42 1.90
C VAL A 200 39.77 -15.91 3.27
N GLU A 201 38.67 -15.17 3.34
CA GLU A 201 38.10 -14.72 4.63
C GLU A 201 37.65 -15.93 5.47
N ALA A 202 38.05 -15.99 6.74
CA ALA A 202 37.84 -17.13 7.63
C ALA A 202 36.38 -17.57 7.75
N TRP A 203 35.44 -16.61 7.74
CA TRP A 203 34.01 -16.89 7.83
C TRP A 203 33.46 -17.68 6.63
N ARG A 204 34.13 -17.64 5.47
CA ARG A 204 33.78 -18.40 4.26
C ARG A 204 34.38 -19.80 4.22
N VAL A 205 35.18 -20.18 5.21
CA VAL A 205 35.91 -21.43 5.24
C VAL A 205 35.19 -22.38 6.21
N VAL A 206 34.92 -23.60 5.73
CA VAL A 206 34.27 -24.66 6.50
C VAL A 206 35.19 -25.88 6.54
N PRO A 207 35.50 -26.46 7.71
CA PRO A 207 36.31 -27.68 7.80
C PRO A 207 35.65 -28.88 7.10
N VAL A 208 36.43 -29.63 6.31
CA VAL A 208 35.99 -30.89 5.69
C VAL A 208 35.80 -31.93 6.80
N GLY A 209 34.65 -32.60 6.81
CA GLY A 209 34.34 -33.66 7.79
C GLY A 209 33.54 -33.20 9.02
N VAL A 210 33.29 -31.89 9.18
CA VAL A 210 32.21 -31.44 10.04
C VAL A 210 30.94 -31.49 9.20
N GLU A 211 30.21 -32.60 9.31
CA GLU A 211 28.85 -32.72 8.79
C GLU A 211 28.08 -31.49 9.28
N GLN A 212 27.65 -30.62 8.35
CA GLN A 212 26.84 -29.46 8.71
C GLN A 212 25.58 -30.00 9.36
N MET A 213 25.55 -29.99 10.70
CA MET A 213 24.35 -30.28 11.45
C MET A 213 23.36 -29.17 11.08
N GLN A 214 22.54 -29.44 10.06
CA GLN A 214 21.45 -28.55 9.68
C GLN A 214 20.63 -28.32 10.94
N PRO A 215 20.43 -27.06 11.37
CA PRO A 215 19.50 -26.82 12.44
C PRO A 215 18.15 -27.35 11.95
N ALA A 216 17.62 -28.36 12.64
CA ALA A 216 16.28 -28.87 12.39
C ALA A 216 15.31 -27.71 12.60
N PHE A 217 14.93 -27.05 11.51
CA PHE A 217 13.85 -26.07 11.54
C PHE A 217 12.59 -26.86 11.84
N GLY A 218 12.18 -26.83 13.11
CA GLY A 218 10.93 -27.41 13.56
C GLY A 218 9.78 -26.85 12.74
N ALA A 219 9.14 -27.73 11.97
CA ALA A 219 7.82 -27.50 11.43
C ALA A 219 6.84 -27.48 12.62
N ALA A 220 6.45 -26.29 13.05
CA ALA A 220 5.30 -26.12 13.94
C ALA A 220 4.03 -26.20 13.08
N ALA A 221 3.18 -27.18 13.41
CA ALA A 221 1.83 -27.34 12.92
C ALA A 221 0.84 -26.37 13.60
#